data_AF-A0A2N3LKV4-F1
#
_entry.id   AF-A0A2N3LKV4-F1
#
_cell.length_a   1.000
_cell.length_b   1.000
_cell.length_c   1.000
_cell.angle_alpha   90.00
_cell.angle_beta   90.00
_cell.angle_gamma   90.00
#
_symmetry.space_group_name_H-M   'P 1'
#
loop_
_entity.id
_entity.type
_entity.pdbx_description
1 polymer ?
#
loop_
_entity_poly.entity_id
_entity_poly.type
_entity_poly.pdbx_seq_one_letter_code
_entity_poly.pdbx_strand_id
1 'polypeptide(L)'
;MTLTNLSLGGFAILIAVRGQLSLSLLLIFLAALADRFDGLIARKLNIESELGKQLDSMSDIISFGVAPALLLYQGILNLFGFPGLFFTVFYIGCGAYRLARFNITESNGYFTGMPITAAGCLLTLSFLGIPYLPPHSYLFIIIILSILMISSFKLKKI
;
A
#
# COMPACT_ATOMS: atom_id res chain seq x y z
N MET A 1 -1.57 1.91 17.75
CA MET A 1 -1.66 3.15 16.94
C MET A 1 -2.16 2.86 15.53
N THR A 2 -2.46 1.60 15.20
CA THR A 2 -3.13 1.12 13.98
C THR A 2 -4.37 1.92 13.58
N LEU A 3 -5.23 2.31 14.53
CA LEU A 3 -6.40 3.14 14.23
C LEU A 3 -6.03 4.53 13.69
N THR A 4 -4.87 5.07 14.09
CA THR A 4 -4.33 6.34 13.59
C THR A 4 -3.80 6.17 12.17
N ASN A 5 -3.05 5.09 11.88
CA ASN A 5 -2.65 4.74 10.52
C ASN A 5 -3.88 4.63 9.60
N LEU A 6 -4.88 3.85 10.01
CA LEU A 6 -6.16 3.68 9.31
C LEU A 6 -6.85 5.02 9.03
N SER A 7 -6.92 5.89 10.04
CA SER A 7 -7.54 7.21 9.91
C SER A 7 -6.81 8.08 8.90
N LEU A 8 -5.47 8.09 8.93
CA LEU A 8 -4.64 8.82 7.97
C LEU A 8 -4.86 8.30 6.54
N GLY A 9 -4.90 6.98 6.33
CA GLY A 9 -5.23 6.37 5.05
C GLY A 9 -6.61 6.75 4.54
N GLY A 10 -7.63 6.72 5.42
CA GLY A 10 -8.99 7.16 5.10
C GLY A 10 -9.06 8.63 4.69
N PHE A 11 -8.41 9.52 5.46
CA PHE A 11 -8.32 10.93 5.09
C PHE A 11 -7.59 11.16 3.76
N ALA A 12 -6.52 10.40 3.50
CA ALA A 12 -5.79 10.47 2.24
C ALA A 12 -6.70 10.14 1.04
N ILE A 13 -7.55 9.12 1.16
CA ILE A 13 -8.53 8.74 0.13
C ILE A 13 -9.52 9.88 -0.10
N LEU A 14 -10.13 10.41 0.95
CA LEU A 14 -11.12 11.49 0.84
C LEU A 14 -10.52 12.75 0.19
N ILE A 15 -9.30 13.09 0.56
CA ILE A 15 -8.57 14.24 0.00
C ILE A 15 -8.18 14.01 -1.45
N ALA A 16 -7.79 12.79 -1.83
CA ALA A 16 -7.53 12.43 -3.22
C ALA A 16 -8.79 12.60 -4.09
N VAL A 17 -9.93 12.12 -3.61
CA VAL A 17 -11.23 12.25 -4.31
C VAL A 17 -11.63 13.72 -4.47
N ARG A 18 -11.27 14.59 -3.51
CA ARG A 18 -11.48 16.04 -3.61
C ARG A 18 -10.50 16.75 -4.57
N GLY A 19 -9.59 16.01 -5.22
CA GLY A 19 -8.60 16.53 -6.17
C GLY A 19 -7.35 17.13 -5.53
N GLN A 20 -7.21 17.10 -4.20
CA GLN A 20 -6.04 17.62 -3.49
C GLN A 20 -4.93 16.56 -3.38
N LEU A 21 -4.37 16.17 -4.53
CA LEU A 21 -3.47 15.02 -4.62
C LEU A 21 -2.17 15.18 -3.82
N SER A 22 -1.60 16.38 -3.76
CA SER A 22 -0.39 16.66 -2.97
C SER A 22 -0.58 16.44 -1.48
N LEU A 23 -1.75 16.82 -0.95
CA LEU A 23 -2.08 16.61 0.46
C LEU A 23 -2.34 15.13 0.75
N SER A 24 -3.00 14.43 -0.18
CA SER A 24 -3.20 12.98 -0.08
C SER A 24 -1.86 12.22 -0.05
N LEU A 25 -0.91 12.58 -0.92
CA LEU A 25 0.45 12.02 -0.92
C LEU A 25 1.11 12.19 0.45
N LEU A 26 1.04 13.38 1.03
CA LEU A 26 1.65 13.66 2.34
C LEU A 26 1.00 12.81 3.45
N LEU A 27 -0.32 12.63 3.43
CA LEU A 27 -1.02 11.80 4.40
C LEU A 27 -0.65 10.32 4.30
N ILE A 28 -0.45 9.79 3.09
CA ILE A 28 0.01 8.41 2.91
C ILE A 28 1.42 8.22 3.49
N PHE A 29 2.32 9.19 3.29
CA PHE A 29 3.65 9.15 3.90
C PHE A 29 3.61 9.26 5.43
N LEU A 30 2.71 10.07 5.98
CA LEU A 30 2.49 10.14 7.42
C LEU A 30 1.92 8.81 7.97
N ALA A 31 1.02 8.18 7.22
CA ALA A 31 0.48 6.85 7.55
C ALA A 31 1.60 5.79 7.59
N ALA A 32 2.50 5.78 6.60
CA ALA A 32 3.70 4.92 6.57
C ALA A 32 4.63 5.14 7.76
N LEU A 33 4.81 6.39 8.18
CA LEU A 33 5.64 6.71 9.33
C LEU A 33 4.99 6.22 10.63
N ALA A 34 3.69 6.46 10.80
CA ALA A 34 2.93 6.01 11.97
C ALA A 34 2.92 4.48 12.10
N ASP A 35 2.75 3.78 10.98
CA ASP A 35 2.78 2.32 10.90
C ASP A 35 4.12 1.74 11.38
N ARG A 36 5.22 2.32 10.88
CA ARG A 36 6.57 1.92 11.27
C ARG A 36 6.86 2.18 12.75
N PHE A 37 6.32 3.25 13.32
CA PHE A 37 6.41 3.49 14.76
C PHE A 37 5.58 2.49 15.59
N ASP A 38 4.37 2.14 15.14
CA ASP A 38 3.51 1.17 15.87
C ASP A 38 4.17 -0.22 15.91
N GLY A 39 4.74 -0.67 14.78
CA GLY A 39 5.46 -1.94 14.71
C GLY A 39 6.71 -2.00 15.61
N LEU A 40 7.41 -0.88 15.78
CA LEU A 40 8.57 -0.80 16.69
C LEU A 40 8.15 -0.85 18.17
N ILE A 41 7.08 -0.13 18.52
CA ILE A 41 6.58 -0.07 19.89
C ILE A 41 5.97 -1.41 20.31
N ALA A 42 5.16 -2.03 19.44
CA ALA A 42 4.53 -3.33 19.70
C ALA A 42 5.58 -4.42 19.97
N ARG A 43 6.65 -4.47 19.15
CA ARG A 43 7.77 -5.40 19.35
C ARG A 43 8.52 -5.15 20.64
N LYS A 44 8.69 -3.89 21.04
CA LYS A 44 9.41 -3.54 22.27
C LYS A 44 8.61 -3.90 23.53
N LEU A 45 7.28 -3.87 23.43
CA LEU A 45 6.38 -4.16 24.55
C LEU A 45 5.97 -5.63 24.65
N ASN A 46 6.25 -6.47 23.64
CA ASN A 46 5.80 -7.88 23.57
C ASN A 46 4.28 -8.06 23.74
N ILE A 47 3.49 -7.04 23.40
CA ILE A 47 2.02 -7.06 23.45
C ILE A 47 1.52 -7.24 22.02
N GLU A 48 1.52 -8.49 21.54
CA GLU A 48 0.91 -8.85 20.25
C GLU A 48 -0.40 -9.60 20.52
N SER A 49 -1.54 -9.00 20.16
CA SER A 49 -2.84 -9.68 20.19
C SER A 49 -3.25 -10.12 18.78
N GLU A 50 -3.98 -11.24 18.67
CA GLU A 50 -4.51 -11.71 17.38
C GLU A 50 -5.43 -10.69 16.72
N LEU A 51 -6.28 -10.03 17.53
CA LEU A 51 -7.14 -8.94 17.08
C LEU A 51 -6.32 -7.76 16.54
N GLY A 52 -5.21 -7.41 17.20
CA GLY A 52 -4.30 -6.37 16.75
C GLY A 52 -3.68 -6.68 15.39
N LYS A 53 -3.25 -7.94 15.16
CA LYS A 53 -2.69 -8.39 13.86
C LYS A 53 -3.70 -8.27 12.72
N GLN A 54 -4.96 -8.61 12.97
CA GLN A 54 -6.02 -8.47 11.95
C GLN A 54 -6.32 -6.99 11.66
N LEU A 55 -6.42 -6.16 12.69
CA LEU A 55 -6.62 -4.71 12.53
C LEU A 55 -5.47 -4.03 11.80
N ASP A 56 -4.23 -4.44 12.06
CA ASP A 56 -3.03 -3.97 11.36
C ASP A 56 -3.13 -4.27 9.86
N SER A 57 -3.49 -5.51 9.50
CA SER A 57 -3.70 -5.92 8.11
C SER A 57 -4.82 -5.11 7.41
N MET A 58 -5.91 -4.83 8.11
CA MET A 58 -7.01 -4.00 7.59
C MET A 58 -6.60 -2.53 7.43
N SER A 59 -5.76 -2.01 8.33
CA SER A 59 -5.18 -0.68 8.22
C SER A 59 -4.24 -0.58 7.02
N ASP A 60 -3.36 -1.58 6.86
CA ASP A 60 -2.39 -1.66 5.77
C ASP A 60 -3.03 -1.65 4.38
N ILE A 61 -4.12 -2.41 4.19
CA ILE A 61 -4.79 -2.44 2.89
C ILE A 61 -5.41 -1.07 2.56
N ILE A 62 -5.91 -0.33 3.55
CA ILE A 62 -6.49 1.00 3.33
C ILE A 62 -5.39 2.03 3.05
N SER A 63 -4.37 2.09 3.90
CA SER A 63 -3.31 3.09 3.82
C SER A 63 -2.32 2.86 2.68
N PHE A 64 -2.02 1.62 2.32
CA PHE A 64 -0.97 1.28 1.33
C PHE A 64 -1.51 0.54 0.11
N GLY A 65 -2.69 -0.05 0.17
CA GLY A 65 -3.37 -0.60 -1.00
C GLY A 65 -4.26 0.42 -1.68
N VAL A 66 -5.31 0.85 -0.97
CA VAL A 66 -6.39 1.66 -1.56
C VAL A 66 -5.98 3.12 -1.76
N ALA A 67 -5.39 3.77 -0.74
CA ALA A 67 -5.03 5.18 -0.84
C ALA A 67 -4.03 5.49 -1.97
N PRO A 68 -2.91 4.74 -2.13
CA PRO A 68 -1.96 4.98 -3.21
C PRO A 68 -2.53 4.68 -4.59
N ALA A 69 -3.36 3.62 -4.71
CA ALA A 69 -4.00 3.24 -5.96
C ALA A 69 -4.99 4.32 -6.44
N LEU A 70 -5.82 4.85 -5.53
CA LEU A 70 -6.74 5.93 -5.85
C LEU A 70 -6.02 7.25 -6.15
N LEU A 71 -4.93 7.54 -5.44
CA LEU A 71 -4.10 8.71 -5.72
C LEU A 71 -3.53 8.66 -7.14
N LEU A 72 -3.00 7.51 -7.57
CA LEU A 72 -2.51 7.34 -8.93
C LEU A 72 -3.64 7.35 -9.97
N TYR A 73 -4.80 6.79 -9.61
CA TYR A 73 -5.97 6.80 -10.47
C TYR A 73 -6.46 8.21 -10.77
N GLN A 74 -6.62 9.02 -9.73
CA GLN A 74 -7.03 10.40 -9.86
C GLN A 74 -5.97 11.27 -10.55
N GLY A 75 -4.69 10.94 -10.38
CA GLY A 75 -3.56 11.67 -10.96
C GLY A 75 -3.32 11.41 -12.45
N ILE A 76 -3.38 10.14 -12.88
CA ILE A 76 -2.99 9.78 -14.25
C ILE A 76 -3.78 8.59 -14.84
N LEU A 77 -4.18 7.59 -14.04
CA LEU A 77 -4.79 6.38 -14.64
C LEU A 77 -6.20 6.63 -15.16
N ASN A 78 -6.91 7.65 -14.67
CA ASN A 78 -8.24 8.00 -15.18
C ASN A 78 -8.26 8.32 -16.68
N LEU A 79 -7.13 8.77 -17.24
CA LEU A 79 -6.96 9.09 -18.65
C LEU A 79 -7.09 7.86 -19.55
N PHE A 80 -6.84 6.66 -19.00
CA PHE A 80 -6.92 5.41 -19.74
C PHE A 80 -8.32 4.78 -19.72
N GLY A 81 -9.30 5.38 -19.03
CA GLY A 81 -10.65 4.85 -18.95
C GLY A 81 -10.70 3.47 -18.27
N PHE A 82 -11.29 2.47 -18.94
CA PHE A 82 -11.53 1.14 -18.38
C PHE A 82 -10.24 0.41 -17.94
N PRO A 83 -9.16 0.35 -18.75
CA PRO A 83 -7.87 -0.18 -18.30
C PRO A 83 -7.36 0.41 -16.98
N GLY A 84 -7.43 1.74 -16.82
CA GLY A 84 -6.97 2.41 -15.60
C GLY A 84 -7.75 1.97 -14.37
N LEU A 85 -9.07 1.83 -14.52
CA LEU A 85 -9.96 1.37 -13.45
C LEU A 85 -9.67 -0.10 -13.09
N PHE A 86 -9.54 -0.96 -14.10
CA PHE A 86 -9.23 -2.38 -13.92
C PHE A 86 -7.91 -2.59 -13.16
N PHE A 87 -6.82 -1.94 -13.59
CA PHE A 87 -5.52 -2.12 -12.95
C PHE A 87 -5.44 -1.53 -11.54
N THR A 88 -6.21 -0.47 -11.26
CA THR A 88 -6.36 0.08 -9.91
C THR A 88 -6.98 -0.94 -8.95
N VAL A 89 -8.09 -1.55 -9.36
CA VAL A 89 -8.76 -2.61 -8.56
C VAL A 89 -7.88 -3.85 -8.46
N PHE A 90 -7.20 -4.21 -9.56
CA PHE A 90 -6.28 -5.34 -9.59
C PHE A 90 -5.17 -5.19 -8.55
N TYR A 91 -4.53 -4.02 -8.46
CA TYR A 91 -3.50 -3.73 -7.45
C TYR A 91 -4.03 -3.90 -6.02
N ILE A 92 -5.21 -3.35 -5.72
CA ILE A 92 -5.86 -3.48 -4.41
C ILE A 92 -6.12 -4.97 -4.10
N GLY A 93 -6.64 -5.73 -5.07
CA GLY A 93 -6.86 -7.18 -4.93
C GLY A 93 -5.58 -7.96 -4.66
N CYS A 94 -4.49 -7.64 -5.36
CA CYS A 94 -3.17 -8.22 -5.14
C CYS A 94 -2.66 -7.95 -3.72
N GLY A 95 -2.89 -6.73 -3.20
CA GLY A 95 -2.56 -6.36 -1.82
C GLY A 95 -3.35 -7.12 -0.78
N ALA A 96 -4.66 -7.23 -0.98
CA ALA A 96 -5.52 -7.99 -0.08
C ALA A 96 -5.12 -9.47 -0.04
N TYR A 97 -4.86 -10.09 -1.20
CA TYR A 97 -4.41 -11.47 -1.29
C TYR A 97 -3.07 -11.68 -0.57
N ARG A 98 -2.11 -10.77 -0.76
CA ARG A 98 -0.80 -10.82 -0.09
C ARG A 98 -0.95 -10.77 1.43
N LEU A 99 -1.77 -9.86 1.96
CA LEU A 99 -2.01 -9.74 3.40
C LEU A 99 -2.71 -10.98 3.97
N ALA A 100 -3.74 -11.49 3.29
CA ALA A 100 -4.40 -12.72 3.68
C ALA A 100 -3.44 -13.91 3.73
N ARG A 101 -2.57 -14.05 2.72
CA ARG A 101 -1.52 -15.08 2.67
C ARG A 101 -0.52 -14.92 3.82
N PHE A 102 -0.13 -13.69 4.15
CA PHE A 102 0.79 -13.40 5.25
C PHE A 102 0.19 -13.80 6.60
N ASN A 103 -1.11 -13.56 6.83
CA ASN A 103 -1.78 -13.91 8.10
C ASN A 103 -1.94 -15.42 8.32
N ILE A 104 -2.04 -16.22 7.24
CA ILE A 104 -2.20 -17.69 7.33
C ILE A 104 -0.87 -18.45 7.22
N THR A 105 0.20 -17.83 6.72
CA THR A 105 1.50 -18.51 6.58
C THR A 105 2.21 -18.48 7.92
N GLU A 106 2.18 -19.61 8.64
CA GLU A 106 2.92 -19.77 9.89
C GLU A 106 4.41 -19.47 9.71
N SER A 107 4.99 -18.89 10.76
CA SER A 107 6.31 -18.23 10.83
C SER A 107 7.50 -19.16 10.58
N ASN A 108 7.64 -19.71 9.38
CA ASN A 108 8.79 -20.53 8.99
C ASN A 108 10.05 -19.72 8.62
N GLY A 109 10.23 -18.53 9.20
CA GLY A 109 11.49 -17.78 9.11
C GLY A 109 11.88 -17.23 7.72
N TYR A 110 11.01 -17.34 6.72
CA TYR A 110 11.22 -16.80 5.37
C TYR A 110 10.29 -15.60 5.11
N PHE A 111 10.86 -14.42 4.86
CA PHE A 111 10.10 -13.31 4.26
C PHE A 111 9.77 -13.67 2.81
N THR A 112 8.49 -13.59 2.44
CA THR A 112 8.02 -13.87 1.09
C THR A 112 7.44 -12.60 0.48
N GLY A 113 8.06 -12.14 -0.62
CA GLY A 113 7.58 -11.01 -1.42
C GLY A 113 7.85 -9.60 -0.85
N MET A 114 7.48 -8.58 -1.63
CA MET A 114 7.61 -7.17 -1.26
C MET A 114 6.54 -6.76 -0.23
N PRO A 115 6.87 -6.06 0.87
CA PRO A 115 5.89 -5.47 1.80
C PRO A 115 4.83 -4.59 1.10
N ILE A 116 3.56 -4.70 1.50
CA ILE A 116 2.49 -3.83 0.95
C ILE A 116 2.76 -2.38 1.27
N THR A 117 3.31 -2.09 2.46
CA THR A 117 3.84 -0.79 2.86
C THR A 117 4.86 -0.25 1.86
N ALA A 118 5.84 -1.08 1.45
CA ALA A 118 6.85 -0.70 0.47
C ALA A 118 6.25 -0.49 -0.93
N ALA A 119 5.35 -1.38 -1.38
CA ALA A 119 4.68 -1.25 -2.66
C ALA A 119 3.79 0.00 -2.73
N GLY A 120 3.05 0.29 -1.65
CA GLY A 120 2.20 1.48 -1.53
C GLY A 120 3.01 2.77 -1.48
N CYS A 121 4.15 2.76 -0.76
CA CYS A 121 5.07 3.90 -0.75
C CYS A 121 5.69 4.14 -2.14
N LEU A 122 6.11 3.09 -2.84
CA LEU A 122 6.65 3.20 -4.20
C LEU A 122 5.60 3.72 -5.18
N LEU A 123 4.36 3.23 -5.09
CA LEU A 123 3.27 3.71 -5.92
C LEU A 123 2.97 5.19 -5.63
N THR A 124 2.93 5.57 -4.36
CA THR A 124 2.75 6.97 -3.93
C THR A 124 3.91 7.86 -4.41
N LEU A 125 5.15 7.38 -4.34
CA LEU A 125 6.32 8.12 -4.83
C LEU A 125 6.27 8.31 -6.35
N SER A 126 5.79 7.30 -7.08
CA SER A 126 5.67 7.37 -8.54
C SER A 126 4.78 8.54 -9.02
N PHE A 127 3.82 8.98 -8.19
CA PHE A 127 3.00 10.16 -8.48
C PHE A 127 3.83 11.44 -8.68
N LEU A 128 4.95 11.62 -7.96
CA LEU A 128 5.83 12.78 -8.14
C LEU A 128 6.53 12.78 -9.51
N GLY A 129 6.59 11.63 -10.18
CA GLY A 129 7.15 11.47 -11.51
C GLY A 129 6.22 11.86 -12.65
N ILE A 130 4.94 12.21 -12.37
CA ILE A 130 3.93 12.53 -13.40
C ILE A 130 4.41 13.57 -14.42
N PRO A 131 5.06 14.68 -14.03
CA PRO A 131 5.53 15.65 -15.02
C PRO A 131 6.72 15.18 -15.87
N TYR A 132 7.41 14.10 -15.49
CA TYR A 132 8.64 13.64 -16.14
C TYR A 132 8.48 12.36 -16.96
N LEU A 133 7.43 11.58 -16.70
CA LEU A 133 7.24 10.25 -17.27
C LEU A 133 6.04 10.21 -18.22
N PRO A 134 6.11 9.41 -19.30
CA PRO A 134 4.98 9.24 -20.20
C PRO A 134 3.81 8.54 -19.47
N PRO A 135 2.54 8.90 -19.73
CA PRO A 135 1.40 8.32 -19.01
C PRO A 135 1.35 6.79 -19.02
N HIS A 136 1.85 6.16 -20.10
CA HIS A 136 1.78 4.71 -20.29
C HIS A 136 2.71 3.96 -19.30
N SER A 137 3.76 4.60 -18.79
CA SER A 137 4.66 3.97 -17.81
C SER A 137 3.95 3.64 -16.50
N TYR A 138 2.91 4.41 -16.13
CA TYR A 138 2.15 4.18 -14.89
C TYR A 138 1.36 2.88 -14.91
N LEU A 139 0.86 2.47 -16.08
CA LEU A 139 0.24 1.15 -16.26
C LEU A 139 1.26 0.03 -16.03
N PHE A 140 2.47 0.17 -16.56
CA PHE A 140 3.53 -0.80 -16.31
C PHE A 140 3.94 -0.82 -14.83
N ILE A 141 4.08 0.33 -14.18
CA ILE A 141 4.43 0.42 -12.76
C ILE A 141 3.40 -0.30 -11.88
N ILE A 142 2.10 -0.02 -12.07
CA ILE A 142 1.07 -0.63 -11.23
C ILE A 142 0.99 -2.16 -11.45
N ILE A 143 1.19 -2.63 -12.69
CA ILE A 143 1.25 -4.06 -13.00
C ILE A 143 2.48 -4.71 -12.36
N ILE A 144 3.66 -4.11 -12.52
CA ILE A 144 4.91 -4.61 -11.95
C ILE A 144 4.82 -4.70 -10.43
N LEU A 145 4.29 -3.66 -9.76
CA LEU A 145 4.11 -3.67 -8.31
C LEU A 145 3.09 -4.71 -7.86
N SER A 146 1.98 -4.86 -8.59
CA SER A 146 0.98 -5.91 -8.32
C SER A 146 1.59 -7.31 -8.41
N ILE A 147 2.35 -7.57 -9.47
CA ILE A 147 3.06 -8.85 -9.66
C ILE A 147 4.11 -9.03 -8.56
N LEU A 148 4.88 -8.00 -8.19
CA LEU A 148 5.87 -8.10 -7.11
C LEU A 148 5.25 -8.43 -5.75
N MET A 149 4.04 -7.95 -5.48
CA MET A 149 3.31 -8.22 -4.23
C MET A 149 2.83 -9.67 -4.14
N ILE A 150 2.43 -10.26 -5.26
CA ILE A 150 2.04 -11.68 -5.33
C ILE A 150 3.28 -12.58 -5.45
N SER A 151 4.32 -12.09 -6.11
CA SER A 151 5.53 -12.84 -6.42
C SER A 151 6.24 -13.27 -5.15
N SER A 152 6.33 -14.58 -4.98
CA SER A 152 7.00 -15.23 -3.85
C SER A 152 8.52 -15.26 -4.06
N PHE A 153 9.17 -14.10 -4.23
CA PHE A 153 10.61 -14.06 -4.09
C PHE A 153 10.96 -14.35 -2.62
N LYS A 154 11.49 -15.56 -2.39
CA LYS A 154 12.06 -16.00 -1.12
C LYS A 154 13.42 -15.32 -0.96
N LEU A 155 13.50 -14.25 -0.16
CA LEU A 155 14.78 -13.69 0.25
C LEU A 155 15.26 -14.42 1.52
N LYS A 156 16.39 -15.12 1.40
CA LYS A 156 17.07 -15.81 2.50
C LYS A 156 17.63 -14.75 3.45
N LYS A 157 17.31 -14.84 4.75
CA LYS A 157 17.90 -14.01 5.81
C LYS A 157 19.41 -14.25 5.80
N ILE A 158 20.20 -13.21 5.52
CA ILE A 158 21.64 -13.18 5.84
C ILE A 158 21.76 -12.66 7.26
#